data_AF-A0A6A4UDZ4-F1
#
_entry.id   AF-A0A6A4UDZ4-F1
#
_cell.length_a   1.000
_cell.length_b   1.000
_cell.length_c   1.000
_cell.angle_alpha   90.00
_cell.angle_beta   90.00
_cell.angle_gamma   90.00
#
_symmetry.space_group_name_H-M   'P 1'
#
loop_
_entity.id
_entity.type
_entity.pdbx_description
1 polymer ?
#
loop_
_entity_poly.entity_id
_entity_poly.type
_entity_poly.pdbx_seq_one_letter_code
_entity_poly.pdbx_strand_id
1 'polypeptide(L)'
;MNAPVFATLGCRLNAYETEAMKELAAAAGLSGAVIVNTCAVTGEAVRKAKQEIRRLSRENPGASIIVTGCAAQTEPETFAAMPEVARVVGNHEKMQAATWQVLAAPDLIGETERVQVDDIMSVRETAGHLIDGFGRHRAYVQVQNGCDHRCTFCIIPFGRGNSRSVPAGVVVEQINRLVDRGFAEVVLTGVDLTSWGADLPGEPRLGDLVRRILKLTSVPRLRISSIDSIEADPALIEAIATEPRLMPHLHLSLQAGDDLILKRMKRRHLREDAIRFCREVRASRPEMVFGADIIAGFPTETETMFQRSLDLVEECGLTFLHVFPFSPRKGTPAARMPQVRGPEINERAARLRALGDRVLGEHLGSQVGRVHRVLTEGVRIGRTEGFAEVAFGADQPEGTILEVRVTGQDGARLLA
;
A
#
# COMPACT_ATOMS: atom_id res chain seq x y z
N MET A 1 24.73 -15.89 18.76
CA MET A 1 23.38 -16.26 18.29
C MET A 1 23.09 -15.45 17.03
N ASN A 2 22.45 -16.05 16.03
CA ASN A 2 22.20 -15.36 14.75
C ASN A 2 21.12 -14.30 14.92
N ALA A 3 21.24 -13.18 14.19
CA ALA A 3 20.20 -12.16 14.15
C ALA A 3 18.88 -12.75 13.64
N PRO A 4 17.71 -12.24 14.07
CA PRO A 4 16.43 -12.74 13.58
C PRO A 4 16.27 -12.56 12.07
N VAL A 5 15.63 -13.52 11.42
CA VAL A 5 15.30 -13.47 9.99
C VAL A 5 13.89 -12.92 9.82
N PHE A 6 13.72 -11.89 9.00
CA PHE A 6 12.40 -11.30 8.72
C PHE A 6 11.98 -11.59 7.28
N ALA A 7 10.80 -12.19 7.12
CA ALA A 7 10.13 -12.36 5.84
C ALA A 7 8.88 -11.47 5.78
N THR A 8 8.88 -10.49 4.88
CA THR A 8 7.77 -9.55 4.71
C THR A 8 6.97 -9.91 3.47
N LEU A 9 5.67 -10.11 3.65
CA LEU A 9 4.73 -10.39 2.57
C LEU A 9 3.64 -9.32 2.54
N GLY A 10 3.23 -8.89 1.35
CA GLY A 10 2.10 -7.98 1.18
C GLY A 10 2.49 -6.57 0.78
N CYS A 11 1.94 -5.58 1.50
CA CYS A 11 1.95 -4.18 1.08
C CYS A 11 3.08 -3.37 1.73
N ARG A 12 3.20 -2.10 1.31
CA ARG A 12 4.16 -1.13 1.85
C ARG A 12 4.02 -0.91 3.35
N LEU A 13 2.80 -1.00 3.90
CA LEU A 13 2.60 -0.91 5.35
C LEU A 13 3.24 -2.08 6.09
N ASN A 14 3.16 -3.31 5.55
CA ASN A 14 3.84 -4.44 6.15
C ASN A 14 5.37 -4.25 6.13
N ALA A 15 5.92 -3.63 5.08
CA ALA A 15 7.36 -3.31 5.02
C ALA A 15 7.76 -2.24 6.04
N TYR A 16 6.98 -1.16 6.19
CA TYR A 16 7.16 -0.17 7.26
C TYR A 16 7.16 -0.85 8.64
N GLU A 17 6.13 -1.64 8.92
CA GLU A 17 5.98 -2.35 10.18
C GLU A 17 7.15 -3.32 10.41
N THR A 18 7.66 -4.00 9.38
CA THR A 18 8.85 -4.86 9.51
C THR A 18 10.10 -4.10 9.91
N GLU A 19 10.35 -2.90 9.37
CA GLU A 19 11.51 -2.11 9.82
C GLU A 19 11.38 -1.71 11.29
N ALA A 20 10.18 -1.33 11.74
CA ALA A 20 9.94 -1.06 13.17
C ALA A 20 10.11 -2.32 14.03
N MET A 21 9.61 -3.48 13.57
CA MET A 21 9.79 -4.76 14.27
C MET A 21 11.26 -5.16 14.40
N LYS A 22 12.13 -4.84 13.43
CA LYS A 22 13.56 -5.10 13.54
C LYS A 22 14.20 -4.32 14.68
N GLU A 23 13.85 -3.03 14.83
CA GLU A 23 14.35 -2.20 15.94
C GLU A 23 13.85 -2.71 17.29
N LEU A 24 12.56 -3.04 17.40
CA LEU A 24 11.97 -3.60 18.62
C LEU A 24 12.59 -4.95 19.00
N ALA A 25 12.76 -5.85 18.04
CA ALA A 25 13.37 -7.16 18.25
C ALA A 25 14.84 -7.04 18.67
N ALA A 26 15.60 -6.12 18.04
CA ALA A 26 16.99 -5.86 18.38
C ALA A 26 17.11 -5.26 19.80
N ALA A 27 16.26 -4.29 20.14
CA ALA A 27 16.22 -3.69 21.48
C ALA A 27 15.86 -4.71 22.58
N ALA A 28 15.00 -5.68 22.26
CA ALA A 28 14.65 -6.78 23.16
C ALA A 28 15.73 -7.88 23.24
N GLY A 29 16.76 -7.86 22.38
CA GLY A 29 17.78 -8.90 22.31
C GLY A 29 17.29 -10.22 21.71
N LEU A 30 16.18 -10.22 20.95
CA LEU A 30 15.68 -11.41 20.28
C LEU A 30 16.71 -11.92 19.27
N SER A 31 17.01 -13.22 19.30
CA SER A 31 17.95 -13.85 18.38
C SER A 31 17.51 -15.29 18.05
N GLY A 32 17.97 -15.83 16.92
CA GLY A 32 17.64 -17.20 16.51
C GLY A 32 16.16 -17.44 16.15
N ALA A 33 15.40 -16.37 15.87
CA ALA A 33 14.00 -16.45 15.49
C ALA A 33 13.80 -16.11 14.00
N VAL A 34 12.71 -16.63 13.43
CA VAL A 34 12.22 -16.25 12.10
C VAL A 34 10.86 -15.59 12.26
N ILE A 35 10.72 -14.36 11.77
CA ILE A 35 9.48 -13.59 11.84
C ILE A 35 8.88 -13.51 10.44
N VAL A 36 7.64 -13.96 10.28
CA VAL A 36 6.90 -13.88 9.00
C VAL A 36 5.73 -12.90 9.14
N ASN A 37 5.84 -11.73 8.49
CA ASN A 37 4.81 -10.70 8.46
C ASN A 37 3.86 -10.92 7.26
N THR A 38 2.64 -11.34 7.54
CA THR A 38 1.71 -11.90 6.56
C THR A 38 0.71 -10.88 6.00
N CYS A 39 0.17 -11.19 4.82
CA CYS A 39 -0.86 -10.39 4.13
C CYS A 39 -2.17 -11.19 3.98
N ALA A 40 -3.30 -10.53 4.21
CA ALA A 40 -4.64 -11.13 4.15
C ALA A 40 -5.48 -10.72 2.93
N VAL A 41 -4.97 -9.84 2.06
CA VAL A 41 -5.76 -9.18 0.99
C VAL A 41 -6.40 -10.20 0.05
N THR A 42 -5.68 -11.27 -0.30
CA THR A 42 -6.18 -12.35 -1.16
C THR A 42 -5.90 -13.71 -0.53
N GLY A 43 -6.68 -14.73 -0.91
CA GLY A 43 -6.38 -16.13 -0.52
C GLY A 43 -5.02 -16.60 -1.01
N GLU A 44 -4.59 -16.11 -2.17
CA GLU A 44 -3.26 -16.39 -2.73
C GLU A 44 -2.13 -15.83 -1.85
N ALA A 45 -2.30 -14.61 -1.30
CA ALA A 45 -1.33 -14.04 -0.36
C ALA A 45 -1.18 -14.89 0.90
N VAL A 46 -2.30 -15.38 1.45
CA VAL A 46 -2.30 -16.29 2.62
C VAL A 46 -1.64 -17.62 2.26
N ARG A 47 -1.90 -18.19 1.07
CA ARG A 47 -1.27 -19.42 0.59
C ARG A 47 0.25 -19.27 0.47
N LYS A 48 0.72 -18.17 -0.13
CA LYS A 48 2.15 -17.84 -0.22
C LYS A 48 2.79 -17.70 1.15
N ALA A 49 2.12 -17.06 2.11
CA ALA A 49 2.61 -16.98 3.49
C ALA A 49 2.82 -18.36 4.13
N LYS A 50 1.85 -19.27 3.98
CA LYS A 50 1.99 -20.63 4.50
C LYS A 50 3.10 -21.43 3.81
N GLN A 51 3.32 -21.23 2.52
CA GLN A 51 4.43 -21.84 1.79
C GLN A 51 5.78 -21.31 2.28
N GLU A 52 5.87 -20.00 2.50
CA GLU A 52 7.08 -19.33 2.96
C GLU A 52 7.46 -19.76 4.37
N ILE A 53 6.49 -19.89 5.29
CA ILE A 53 6.70 -20.44 6.64
C ILE A 53 7.37 -21.82 6.57
N ARG A 54 6.84 -22.73 5.74
CA ARG A 54 7.40 -24.09 5.59
C ARG A 54 8.81 -24.07 5.00
N ARG A 55 9.08 -23.16 4.06
CA ARG A 55 10.40 -22.99 3.45
C ARG A 55 11.41 -22.52 4.49
N LEU A 56 11.10 -21.45 5.21
CA LEU A 56 11.98 -20.86 6.22
C LEU A 56 12.22 -21.81 7.40
N SER A 57 11.22 -22.59 7.80
CA SER A 57 11.39 -23.63 8.83
C SER A 57 12.41 -24.70 8.42
N ARG A 58 12.43 -25.12 7.14
CA ARG A 58 13.45 -26.06 6.63
C ARG A 58 14.84 -25.44 6.52
N GLU A 59 14.93 -24.17 6.16
CA GLU A 59 16.20 -23.45 6.00
C GLU A 59 16.83 -23.03 7.33
N ASN A 60 16.02 -22.92 8.38
CA ASN A 60 16.46 -22.48 9.71
C ASN A 60 16.05 -23.54 10.77
N PRO A 61 16.63 -24.75 10.73
CA PRO A 61 16.28 -25.81 11.67
C PRO A 61 16.55 -25.37 13.12
N GLY A 62 15.55 -25.57 13.99
CA GLY A 62 15.63 -25.18 15.40
C GLY A 62 15.31 -23.70 15.68
N ALA A 63 15.09 -22.87 14.66
CA ALA A 63 14.66 -21.49 14.87
C ALA A 63 13.17 -21.42 15.28
N SER A 64 12.85 -20.52 16.22
CA SER A 64 11.47 -20.24 16.59
C SER A 64 10.78 -19.43 15.50
N ILE A 65 9.74 -19.99 14.88
CA ILE A 65 8.97 -19.30 13.84
C ILE A 65 7.82 -18.52 14.48
N ILE A 66 7.84 -17.20 14.32
CA ILE A 66 6.84 -16.26 14.82
C ILE A 66 6.08 -15.71 13.61
N VAL A 67 4.76 -15.87 13.60
CA VAL A 67 3.91 -15.41 12.49
C VAL A 67 3.08 -14.21 12.95
N THR A 68 3.11 -13.13 12.19
CA THR A 68 2.34 -11.91 12.48
C THR A 68 1.75 -11.30 11.20
N GLY A 69 1.15 -10.11 11.29
CA GLY A 69 0.55 -9.40 10.17
C GLY A 69 -0.94 -9.64 10.00
N CYS A 70 -1.50 -9.13 8.91
CA CYS A 70 -2.95 -9.09 8.73
C CYS A 70 -3.58 -10.49 8.67
N ALA A 71 -2.91 -11.49 8.08
CA ALA A 71 -3.50 -12.82 8.00
C ALA A 71 -3.45 -13.54 9.36
N ALA A 72 -2.37 -13.35 10.11
CA ALA A 72 -2.25 -13.83 11.49
C ALA A 72 -3.34 -13.23 12.38
N GLN A 73 -3.69 -11.95 12.21
CA GLN A 73 -4.79 -11.31 12.92
C GLN A 73 -6.17 -11.90 12.54
N THR A 74 -6.44 -12.10 11.24
CA THR A 74 -7.78 -12.48 10.78
C THR A 74 -8.07 -13.97 10.87
N GLU A 75 -7.03 -14.80 10.80
CA GLU A 75 -7.14 -16.26 10.76
C GLU A 75 -6.09 -16.95 11.67
N PRO A 76 -5.95 -16.54 12.95
CA PRO A 76 -4.86 -16.95 13.84
C PRO A 76 -4.75 -18.46 14.00
N GLU A 77 -5.88 -19.12 14.23
CA GLU A 77 -5.96 -20.57 14.40
C GLU A 77 -5.38 -21.36 13.23
N THR A 78 -5.47 -20.80 12.01
CA THR A 78 -4.96 -21.50 10.82
C THR A 78 -3.45 -21.48 10.71
N PHE A 79 -2.78 -20.55 11.40
CA PHE A 79 -1.33 -20.49 11.54
C PHE A 79 -0.88 -21.21 12.80
N ALA A 80 -1.63 -21.10 13.91
CA ALA A 80 -1.36 -21.85 15.13
C ALA A 80 -1.44 -23.37 14.91
N ALA A 81 -2.31 -23.84 14.03
CA ALA A 81 -2.40 -25.25 13.67
C ALA A 81 -1.20 -25.77 12.83
N MET A 82 -0.32 -24.88 12.33
CA MET A 82 0.86 -25.30 11.58
C MET A 82 1.94 -25.82 12.53
N PRO A 83 2.47 -27.05 12.34
CA PRO A 83 3.53 -27.59 13.20
C PRO A 83 4.80 -26.73 13.23
N GLU A 84 5.07 -26.00 12.16
CA GLU A 84 6.25 -25.15 12.02
C GLU A 84 6.18 -23.87 12.87
N VAL A 85 4.99 -23.46 13.32
CA VAL A 85 4.75 -22.14 13.92
C VAL A 85 4.81 -22.21 15.44
N ALA A 86 5.76 -21.52 16.06
CA ALA A 86 5.92 -21.46 17.50
C ALA A 86 4.97 -20.46 18.16
N ARG A 87 4.78 -19.28 17.56
CA ARG A 87 3.91 -18.21 18.08
C ARG A 87 3.18 -17.49 16.95
N VAL A 88 1.95 -17.06 17.23
CA VAL A 88 1.15 -16.18 16.38
C VAL A 88 0.91 -14.87 17.14
N VAL A 89 1.37 -13.76 16.58
CA VAL A 89 1.30 -12.43 17.19
C VAL A 89 0.39 -11.54 16.35
N GLY A 90 -0.56 -10.87 16.98
CA GLY A 90 -1.52 -10.01 16.29
C GLY A 90 -0.89 -8.76 15.70
N ASN A 91 -1.68 -8.06 14.90
CA ASN A 91 -1.18 -6.97 14.07
C ASN A 91 -0.87 -5.71 14.88
N HIS A 92 -1.50 -5.53 16.05
CA HIS A 92 -1.20 -4.43 16.96
C HIS A 92 -0.04 -4.79 17.89
N GLU A 93 -0.06 -6.01 18.43
CA GLU A 93 0.90 -6.52 19.43
C GLU A 93 2.32 -6.52 18.88
N LYS A 94 2.50 -6.80 17.58
CA LYS A 94 3.81 -6.75 16.91
C LYS A 94 4.49 -5.37 16.97
N MET A 95 3.72 -4.31 17.21
CA MET A 95 4.21 -2.94 17.33
C MET A 95 4.45 -2.51 18.78
N GLN A 96 4.33 -3.43 19.76
CA GLN A 96 4.57 -3.14 21.17
C GLN A 96 5.92 -3.71 21.62
N ALA A 97 6.74 -2.90 22.29
CA ALA A 97 8.05 -3.34 22.80
C ALA A 97 7.94 -4.52 23.80
N ALA A 98 6.89 -4.53 24.62
CA ALA A 98 6.64 -5.59 25.60
C ALA A 98 6.50 -6.97 24.94
N THR A 99 5.84 -7.05 23.77
CA THR A 99 5.72 -8.29 22.99
C THR A 99 7.07 -8.89 22.67
N TRP A 100 8.01 -8.07 22.20
CA TRP A 100 9.36 -8.53 21.84
C TRP A 100 10.19 -8.93 23.06
N GLN A 101 10.01 -8.24 24.20
CA GLN A 101 10.65 -8.62 25.47
C GLN A 101 10.19 -10.00 25.95
N VAL A 102 8.88 -10.28 25.85
CA VAL A 102 8.32 -11.60 26.19
C VAL A 102 8.84 -12.67 25.23
N LEU A 103 8.90 -12.40 23.93
CA LEU A 103 9.42 -13.34 22.94
C LEU A 103 10.92 -13.63 23.07
N ALA A 104 11.70 -12.68 23.61
CA ALA A 104 13.13 -12.84 23.86
C ALA A 104 13.43 -13.51 25.22
N ALA A 105 12.47 -13.53 26.15
CA ALA A 105 12.65 -14.15 27.46
C ALA A 105 12.81 -15.67 27.34
N PRO A 106 13.72 -16.31 28.09
CA PRO A 106 13.75 -17.76 28.18
C PRO A 106 12.45 -18.27 28.82
N ASP A 107 11.85 -19.35 28.30
CA ASP A 107 10.65 -20.03 28.85
C ASP A 107 10.92 -20.60 30.26
N LEU A 108 11.11 -19.73 31.26
CA LEU A 108 11.40 -20.05 32.66
C LEU A 108 10.12 -20.18 33.50
N ILE A 109 8.98 -19.79 32.93
CA ILE A 109 7.66 -19.80 33.55
C ILE A 109 6.71 -20.33 32.45
N GLY A 110 5.91 -21.35 32.77
CA GLY A 110 5.23 -22.23 31.81
C GLY A 110 4.44 -21.59 30.65
N GLU A 111 4.15 -22.44 29.66
CA GLU A 111 3.33 -22.22 28.44
C GLU A 111 2.97 -20.76 28.14
N THR A 112 3.91 -19.99 27.57
CA THR A 112 3.55 -18.73 26.92
C THR A 112 2.56 -19.01 25.79
N GLU A 113 1.43 -18.29 25.81
CA GLU A 113 0.29 -18.55 24.93
C GLU A 113 0.71 -18.55 23.44
N ARG A 114 0.32 -19.60 22.71
CA ARG A 114 0.71 -19.78 21.31
C ARG A 114 0.12 -18.71 20.39
N VAL A 115 -1.02 -18.14 20.76
CA VAL A 115 -1.75 -17.10 20.02
C VAL A 115 -1.88 -15.88 20.92
N GLN A 116 -1.23 -14.79 20.54
CA GLN A 116 -1.30 -13.48 21.21
C GLN A 116 -1.93 -12.49 20.23
N VAL A 117 -3.26 -12.54 20.11
CA VAL A 117 -4.01 -11.77 19.12
C VAL A 117 -5.22 -11.14 19.82
N ASP A 118 -5.14 -9.85 20.13
CA ASP A 118 -6.22 -9.12 20.77
C ASP A 118 -7.26 -8.61 19.76
N ASP A 119 -8.37 -8.07 20.26
CA ASP A 119 -9.39 -7.43 19.44
C ASP A 119 -8.86 -6.13 18.81
N ILE A 120 -8.48 -6.24 17.53
CA ILE A 120 -7.97 -5.13 16.72
C ILE A 120 -8.95 -3.96 16.61
N MET A 121 -10.25 -4.17 16.86
CA MET A 121 -11.27 -3.12 16.82
C MET A 121 -11.20 -2.19 18.04
N SER A 122 -10.59 -2.63 19.14
CA SER A 122 -10.43 -1.86 20.37
C SER A 122 -9.25 -0.88 20.35
N VAL A 123 -8.35 -1.02 19.37
CA VAL A 123 -7.12 -0.21 19.24
C VAL A 123 -7.45 1.23 18.83
N ARG A 124 -6.94 2.19 19.60
CA ARG A 124 -7.21 3.63 19.42
C ARG A 124 -6.04 4.43 18.85
N GLU A 125 -4.82 3.94 18.96
CA GLU A 125 -3.61 4.67 18.52
C GLU A 125 -2.79 3.87 17.50
N THR A 126 -2.10 4.59 16.61
CA THR A 126 -1.12 4.00 15.68
C THR A 126 0.28 4.22 16.23
N ALA A 127 1.12 3.19 16.19
CA ALA A 127 2.53 3.26 16.58
C ALA A 127 3.41 3.96 15.52
N GLY A 128 2.89 5.01 14.89
CA GLY A 128 3.50 5.70 13.75
C GLY A 128 4.77 6.46 14.09
N HIS A 129 5.14 6.56 15.37
CA HIS A 129 6.36 7.22 15.86
C HIS A 129 7.55 6.27 16.02
N LEU A 130 7.36 4.96 15.80
CA LEU A 130 8.42 3.97 16.06
C LEU A 130 9.59 4.10 15.09
N ILE A 131 9.33 4.48 13.85
CA ILE A 131 10.37 4.81 12.86
C ILE A 131 9.93 6.01 12.04
N ASP A 132 10.88 6.82 11.58
CA ASP A 132 10.61 8.01 10.77
C ASP A 132 10.02 7.68 9.39
N GLY A 133 10.36 6.51 8.85
CA GLY A 133 9.96 6.04 7.53
C GLY A 133 10.88 4.91 7.06
N PHE A 134 10.54 4.28 5.94
CA PHE A 134 11.39 3.24 5.34
C PHE A 134 11.60 3.44 3.85
N GLY A 135 12.63 2.78 3.31
CA GLY A 135 13.00 2.81 1.90
C GLY A 135 14.40 3.38 1.70
N ARG A 136 15.02 3.02 0.56
CA ARG A 136 16.43 3.35 0.28
C ARG A 136 16.60 4.71 -0.41
N HIS A 137 15.68 5.05 -1.32
CA HIS A 137 15.75 6.29 -2.12
C HIS A 137 14.48 7.13 -2.03
N ARG A 138 13.35 6.50 -1.70
CA ARG A 138 12.09 7.15 -1.34
C ARG A 138 11.73 6.70 0.06
N ALA A 139 11.36 7.66 0.91
CA ALA A 139 10.92 7.35 2.25
C ALA A 139 9.39 7.26 2.28
N TYR A 140 8.87 6.12 2.76
CA TYR A 140 7.44 5.96 3.01
C TYR A 140 7.14 6.35 4.46
N VAL A 141 6.21 7.27 4.64
CA VAL A 141 5.76 7.75 5.96
C VAL A 141 4.32 7.31 6.16
N GLN A 142 4.10 6.44 7.15
CA GLN A 142 2.75 6.03 7.52
C GLN A 142 2.07 7.18 8.26
N VAL A 143 1.01 7.72 7.67
CA VAL A 143 0.22 8.79 8.30
C VAL A 143 -1.14 8.30 8.77
N GLN A 144 -1.60 7.14 8.29
CA GLN A 144 -2.91 6.58 8.60
C GLN A 144 -2.84 5.04 8.62
N ASN A 145 -3.63 4.39 9.49
CA ASN A 145 -3.75 2.93 9.53
C ASN A 145 -5.19 2.51 9.88
N GLY A 146 -5.56 1.28 9.54
CA GLY A 146 -6.94 0.80 9.68
C GLY A 146 -7.92 1.49 8.74
N CYS A 147 -9.21 1.16 8.82
CA CYS A 147 -10.21 1.76 7.93
C CYS A 147 -11.59 1.60 8.55
N ASP A 148 -12.39 2.67 8.56
CA ASP A 148 -13.79 2.63 9.03
C ASP A 148 -14.78 2.28 7.93
N HIS A 149 -14.33 2.40 6.68
CA HIS A 149 -15.13 2.00 5.55
C HIS A 149 -15.25 0.47 5.49
N ARG A 150 -16.45 0.00 5.13
CA ARG A 150 -16.83 -1.43 5.15
C ARG A 150 -17.19 -1.92 3.75
N CYS A 151 -16.25 -1.79 2.81
CA CYS A 151 -16.36 -2.39 1.48
C CYS A 151 -16.72 -3.87 1.61
N THR A 152 -17.68 -4.36 0.83
CA THR A 152 -18.23 -5.71 1.00
C THR A 152 -17.24 -6.84 0.73
N PHE A 153 -16.14 -6.55 0.02
CA PHE A 153 -15.06 -7.49 -0.29
C PHE A 153 -13.88 -7.40 0.68
N CYS A 154 -13.76 -6.31 1.44
CA CYS A 154 -12.51 -5.96 2.12
C CYS A 154 -12.42 -6.63 3.50
N ILE A 155 -11.34 -7.38 3.72
CA ILE A 155 -11.03 -8.00 5.02
C ILE A 155 -10.20 -7.07 5.93
N ILE A 156 -9.64 -5.98 5.39
CA ILE A 156 -8.67 -5.13 6.09
C ILE A 156 -9.16 -4.60 7.44
N PRO A 157 -10.42 -4.16 7.62
CA PRO A 157 -10.89 -3.75 8.94
C PRO A 157 -10.70 -4.80 10.03
N PHE A 158 -10.83 -6.09 9.69
CA PHE A 158 -10.64 -7.20 10.63
C PHE A 158 -9.16 -7.55 10.87
N GLY A 159 -8.25 -7.07 10.02
CA GLY A 159 -6.81 -7.29 10.17
C GLY A 159 -6.06 -6.08 10.72
N ARG A 160 -6.63 -4.87 10.63
CA ARG A 160 -6.00 -3.60 10.99
C ARG A 160 -6.86 -2.69 11.87
N GLY A 161 -8.13 -3.02 12.11
CA GLY A 161 -9.04 -2.25 12.96
C GLY A 161 -9.57 -0.97 12.31
N ASN A 162 -10.16 -0.11 13.15
CA ASN A 162 -10.72 1.19 12.78
C ASN A 162 -9.66 2.17 12.27
N SER A 163 -10.09 3.22 11.57
CA SER A 163 -9.19 4.27 11.08
C SER A 163 -8.51 4.98 12.25
N ARG A 164 -7.21 5.20 12.13
CA ARG A 164 -6.38 5.92 13.10
C ARG A 164 -5.35 6.75 12.37
N SER A 165 -5.23 8.01 12.76
CA SER A 165 -4.37 9.00 12.11
C SER A 165 -3.16 9.35 12.97
N VAL A 166 -2.04 9.60 12.31
CA VAL A 166 -0.86 10.19 12.94
C VAL A 166 -1.02 11.71 12.94
N PRO A 167 -0.90 12.41 14.09
CA PRO A 167 -1.02 13.86 14.14
C PRO A 167 -0.03 14.57 13.23
N ALA A 168 -0.46 15.66 12.59
CA ALA A 168 0.34 16.36 11.57
C ALA A 168 1.70 16.87 12.08
N GLY A 169 1.80 17.24 13.36
CA GLY A 169 3.08 17.65 13.96
C GLY A 169 4.14 16.54 13.91
N VAL A 170 3.75 15.32 14.30
CA VAL A 170 4.61 14.14 14.25
C VAL A 170 5.03 13.84 12.81
N VAL A 171 4.10 13.89 11.86
CA VAL A 171 4.39 13.66 10.44
C VAL A 171 5.39 14.68 9.89
N VAL A 172 5.21 15.97 10.22
CA VAL A 172 6.13 17.05 9.78
C VAL A 172 7.53 16.84 10.35
N GLU A 173 7.64 16.50 11.63
CA GLU A 173 8.92 16.22 12.28
C GLU A 173 9.64 15.01 11.64
N GLN A 174 8.92 13.93 11.37
CA GLN A 174 9.45 12.76 10.67
C GLN A 174 9.97 13.11 9.28
N ILE A 175 9.20 13.88 8.52
CA ILE A 175 9.60 14.31 7.17
C ILE A 175 10.85 15.18 7.23
N ASN A 176 10.95 16.11 8.19
CA ASN A 176 12.17 16.93 8.35
C ASN A 176 13.39 16.05 8.65
N ARG A 177 13.29 15.07 9.55
CA ARG A 177 14.39 14.12 9.81
C ARG A 177 14.78 13.30 8.58
N LEU A 178 13.82 12.90 7.75
CA LEU A 178 14.09 12.20 6.50
C LEU A 178 14.79 13.12 5.47
N VAL A 179 14.37 14.37 5.37
CA VAL A 179 15.02 15.36 4.51
C VAL A 179 16.45 15.62 4.96
N ASP A 180 16.70 15.75 6.28
CA ASP A 180 18.03 15.92 6.85
C ASP A 180 18.96 14.72 6.56
N ARG A 181 18.37 13.52 6.41
CA ARG A 181 19.07 12.29 5.98
C ARG A 181 19.28 12.20 4.47
N GLY A 182 18.85 13.20 3.70
CA GLY A 182 19.05 13.28 2.25
C GLY A 182 17.97 12.61 1.40
N PHE A 183 16.81 12.25 1.96
CA PHE A 183 15.71 11.71 1.15
C PHE A 183 15.12 12.80 0.24
N ALA A 184 15.14 12.55 -1.07
CA ALA A 184 14.64 13.49 -2.07
C ALA A 184 13.13 13.35 -2.36
N GLU A 185 12.50 12.24 -1.95
CA GLU A 185 11.06 12.05 -2.07
C GLU A 185 10.49 11.33 -0.85
N VAL A 186 9.39 11.87 -0.32
CA VAL A 186 8.56 11.25 0.71
C VAL A 186 7.22 10.82 0.10
N VAL A 187 6.80 9.59 0.41
CA VAL A 187 5.51 9.03 0.02
C VAL A 187 4.64 8.88 1.26
N LEU A 188 3.54 9.62 1.33
CA LEU A 188 2.53 9.45 2.37
C LEU A 188 1.78 8.14 2.11
N THR A 189 1.70 7.28 3.13
CA THR A 189 1.03 5.99 3.03
C THR A 189 0.00 5.79 4.13
N GLY A 190 -1.09 5.12 3.77
CA GLY A 190 -2.14 4.68 4.68
C GLY A 190 -2.95 3.55 4.07
N VAL A 191 -3.93 3.06 4.82
CA VAL A 191 -4.90 2.07 4.34
C VAL A 191 -6.04 2.78 3.59
N ASP A 192 -6.62 3.80 4.20
CA ASP A 192 -7.67 4.67 3.65
C ASP A 192 -7.24 6.11 3.87
N LEU A 193 -6.30 6.58 3.03
CA LEU A 193 -5.53 7.79 3.28
C LEU A 193 -6.41 9.06 3.33
N THR A 194 -7.50 9.08 2.57
CA THR A 194 -8.48 10.18 2.55
C THR A 194 -9.30 10.28 3.83
N SER A 195 -9.33 9.22 4.64
CA SER A 195 -9.95 9.23 5.96
C SER A 195 -9.03 9.78 7.06
N TRP A 196 -7.81 10.25 6.71
CA TRP A 196 -6.92 10.86 7.69
C TRP A 196 -7.56 12.08 8.35
N GLY A 197 -7.41 12.17 9.67
CA GLY A 197 -7.77 13.31 10.50
C GLY A 197 -9.18 13.28 11.09
N ALA A 198 -10.06 12.39 10.63
CA ALA A 198 -11.42 12.25 11.17
C ALA A 198 -11.46 11.82 12.66
N ASP A 199 -10.40 11.18 13.14
CA ASP A 199 -10.21 10.77 14.54
C ASP A 199 -9.40 11.79 15.38
N LEU A 200 -8.96 12.91 14.77
CA LEU A 200 -8.16 13.93 15.43
C LEU A 200 -9.00 15.13 15.89
N PRO A 201 -8.57 15.88 16.94
CA PRO A 201 -9.25 17.10 17.36
C PRO A 201 -9.38 18.12 16.23
N GLY A 202 -10.60 18.62 16.01
CA GLY A 202 -10.92 19.55 14.94
C GLY A 202 -11.15 18.90 13.57
N GLU A 203 -11.11 17.57 13.49
CA GLU A 203 -11.43 16.77 12.30
C GLU A 203 -10.79 17.30 10.99
N PRO A 204 -9.48 17.61 10.99
CA PRO A 204 -8.81 18.09 9.78
C PRO A 204 -8.88 17.04 8.66
N ARG A 205 -8.74 17.48 7.41
CA ARG A 205 -8.78 16.59 6.25
C ARG A 205 -7.40 16.39 5.64
N LEU A 206 -7.26 15.42 4.74
CA LEU A 206 -5.99 15.08 4.11
C LEU A 206 -5.31 16.28 3.42
N GLY A 207 -6.10 17.15 2.77
CA GLY A 207 -5.59 18.38 2.16
C GLY A 207 -4.90 19.32 3.15
N ASP A 208 -5.39 19.39 4.40
CA ASP A 208 -4.76 20.18 5.47
C ASP A 208 -3.40 19.62 5.86
N LEU A 209 -3.28 18.28 5.96
CA LEU A 209 -1.99 17.62 6.20
C LEU A 209 -1.01 17.91 5.07
N VAL A 210 -1.42 17.73 3.82
CA VAL A 210 -0.57 17.94 2.64
C VAL A 210 -0.05 19.37 2.59
N ARG A 211 -0.93 20.36 2.75
CA ARG A 211 -0.53 21.77 2.80
C ARG A 211 0.43 22.06 3.95
N ARG A 212 0.15 21.50 5.13
CA ARG A 212 1.00 21.71 6.30
C ARG A 212 2.40 21.12 6.11
N ILE A 213 2.51 19.93 5.51
CA ILE A 213 3.80 19.32 5.15
C ILE A 213 4.54 20.21 4.16
N LEU A 214 3.90 20.61 3.06
CA LEU A 214 4.53 21.45 2.05
C LEU A 214 4.95 22.80 2.64
N LYS A 215 4.17 23.39 3.53
CA LYS A 215 4.51 24.66 4.18
C LYS A 215 5.65 24.55 5.21
N LEU A 216 5.69 23.48 6.00
CA LEU A 216 6.59 23.36 7.17
C LEU A 216 7.82 22.49 6.92
N THR A 217 7.99 21.96 5.72
CA THR A 217 9.13 21.12 5.34
C THR A 217 9.72 21.59 4.02
N SER A 218 11.00 21.29 3.81
CA SER A 218 11.73 21.53 2.56
C SER A 218 11.74 20.30 1.64
N VAL A 219 10.85 19.31 1.87
CA VAL A 219 10.84 18.05 1.10
C VAL A 219 10.81 18.32 -0.40
N PRO A 220 11.77 17.80 -1.21
CA PRO A 220 11.82 18.14 -2.63
C PRO A 220 10.65 17.56 -3.42
N ARG A 221 10.19 16.37 -3.06
CA ARG A 221 9.03 15.70 -3.65
C ARG A 221 8.16 15.08 -2.57
N LEU A 222 6.88 15.42 -2.58
CA LEU A 222 5.85 14.78 -1.80
C LEU A 222 4.96 13.97 -2.75
N ARG A 223 4.76 12.69 -2.45
CA ARG A 223 3.85 11.82 -3.19
C ARG A 223 2.79 11.28 -2.26
N ILE A 224 1.59 11.15 -2.78
CA ILE A 224 0.47 10.55 -2.08
C ILE A 224 0.28 9.13 -2.63
N SER A 225 0.06 8.15 -1.74
CA SER A 225 -0.31 6.80 -2.17
C SER A 225 -1.77 6.74 -2.65
N SER A 226 -2.43 5.58 -2.54
CA SER A 226 -3.81 5.41 -2.97
C SER A 226 -4.78 6.33 -2.21
N ILE A 227 -5.70 6.95 -2.94
CA ILE A 227 -6.80 7.76 -2.39
C ILE A 227 -8.16 7.33 -2.96
N ASP A 228 -9.23 7.63 -2.22
CA ASP A 228 -10.59 7.62 -2.75
C ASP A 228 -10.90 8.97 -3.41
N SER A 229 -11.12 9.00 -4.73
CA SER A 229 -11.19 10.26 -5.49
C SER A 229 -12.30 11.19 -5.01
N ILE A 230 -13.43 10.65 -4.55
CA ILE A 230 -14.58 11.44 -4.10
C ILE A 230 -14.36 12.11 -2.74
N GLU A 231 -13.39 11.62 -1.96
CA GLU A 231 -13.03 12.18 -0.66
C GLU A 231 -11.90 13.22 -0.75
N ALA A 232 -11.40 13.51 -1.96
CA ALA A 232 -10.43 14.58 -2.18
C ALA A 232 -11.07 15.93 -1.83
N ASP A 233 -10.69 16.48 -0.69
CA ASP A 233 -11.23 17.73 -0.20
C ASP A 233 -10.69 18.94 -1.01
N PRO A 234 -11.35 20.11 -0.94
CA PRO A 234 -10.94 21.29 -1.71
C PRO A 234 -9.48 21.70 -1.46
N ALA A 235 -8.98 21.51 -0.24
CA ALA A 235 -7.62 21.88 0.09
C ALA A 235 -6.60 20.98 -0.62
N LEU A 236 -6.93 19.69 -0.76
CA LEU A 236 -6.16 18.72 -1.54
C LEU A 236 -6.22 19.01 -3.04
N ILE A 237 -7.40 19.32 -3.59
CA ILE A 237 -7.55 19.66 -5.02
C ILE A 237 -6.69 20.88 -5.39
N GLU A 238 -6.75 21.94 -4.59
CA GLU A 238 -5.93 23.13 -4.82
C GLU A 238 -4.43 22.82 -4.66
N ALA A 239 -4.02 22.01 -3.68
CA ALA A 239 -2.62 21.58 -3.57
C ALA A 239 -2.19 20.77 -4.80
N ILE A 240 -3.03 19.87 -5.31
CA ILE A 240 -2.77 19.13 -6.54
C ILE A 240 -2.57 20.09 -7.71
N ALA A 241 -3.40 21.12 -7.84
CA ALA A 241 -3.32 22.07 -8.94
C ALA A 241 -2.12 23.02 -8.86
N THR A 242 -1.68 23.40 -7.66
CA THR A 242 -0.77 24.55 -7.47
C THR A 242 0.61 24.20 -6.91
N GLU A 243 0.78 23.06 -6.23
CA GLU A 243 2.02 22.73 -5.54
C GLU A 243 2.95 21.88 -6.43
N PRO A 244 4.06 22.44 -6.94
CA PRO A 244 4.97 21.71 -7.85
C PRO A 244 5.72 20.58 -7.14
N ARG A 245 5.90 20.67 -5.82
CA ARG A 245 6.53 19.61 -5.00
C ARG A 245 5.58 18.43 -4.76
N LEU A 246 4.27 18.61 -4.93
CA LEU A 246 3.32 17.50 -4.92
C LEU A 246 3.39 16.81 -6.28
N MET A 247 3.75 15.53 -6.30
CA MET A 247 3.98 14.79 -7.53
C MET A 247 2.69 14.60 -8.34
N PRO A 248 2.72 14.80 -9.67
CA PRO A 248 1.56 14.73 -10.55
C PRO A 248 1.16 13.28 -10.86
N HIS A 249 0.94 12.49 -9.81
CA HIS A 249 0.48 11.12 -9.92
C HIS A 249 -0.44 10.77 -8.76
N LEU A 250 -1.64 10.30 -9.06
CA LEU A 250 -2.58 9.79 -8.08
C LEU A 250 -2.95 8.35 -8.39
N HIS A 251 -2.89 7.48 -7.39
CA HIS A 251 -3.42 6.14 -7.48
C HIS A 251 -4.84 6.12 -6.90
N LEU A 252 -5.82 5.68 -7.68
CA LEU A 252 -7.24 5.80 -7.35
C LEU A 252 -7.82 4.44 -6.97
N SER A 253 -8.47 4.35 -5.81
CA SER A 253 -9.15 3.12 -5.37
C SER A 253 -10.53 2.95 -6.03
N LEU A 254 -10.57 2.83 -7.36
CA LEU A 254 -11.83 2.83 -8.14
C LEU A 254 -12.60 1.50 -8.04
N GLN A 255 -11.87 0.38 -8.05
CA GLN A 255 -12.34 -1.00 -7.92
C GLN A 255 -13.18 -1.54 -9.10
N ALA A 256 -14.11 -0.76 -9.67
CA ALA A 256 -14.94 -1.16 -10.81
C ALA A 256 -15.46 0.06 -11.59
N GLY A 257 -15.96 -0.16 -12.82
CA GLY A 257 -16.57 0.89 -13.64
C GLY A 257 -18.10 0.84 -13.76
N ASP A 258 -18.76 -0.11 -13.10
CA ASP A 258 -20.22 -0.24 -13.16
C ASP A 258 -20.88 0.19 -11.86
N ASP A 259 -21.89 1.06 -11.93
CA ASP A 259 -22.57 1.62 -10.74
C ASP A 259 -23.24 0.55 -9.87
N LEU A 260 -23.78 -0.52 -10.46
CA LEU A 260 -24.41 -1.58 -9.67
C LEU A 260 -23.34 -2.41 -8.95
N ILE A 261 -22.20 -2.67 -9.60
CA ILE A 261 -21.05 -3.31 -8.96
C ILE A 261 -20.45 -2.42 -7.87
N LEU A 262 -20.23 -1.13 -8.13
CA LEU A 262 -19.76 -0.15 -7.14
C LEU A 262 -20.70 -0.10 -5.92
N LYS A 263 -22.02 -0.06 -6.14
CA LYS A 263 -23.02 -0.11 -5.07
C LYS A 263 -22.94 -1.41 -4.27
N ARG A 264 -22.81 -2.57 -4.93
CA ARG A 264 -22.65 -3.88 -4.26
C ARG A 264 -21.32 -4.01 -3.52
N MET A 265 -20.27 -3.37 -4.01
CA MET A 265 -18.98 -3.21 -3.34
C MET A 265 -19.07 -2.28 -2.13
N LYS A 266 -20.15 -1.47 -2.03
CA LYS A 266 -20.37 -0.40 -1.06
C LYS A 266 -19.40 0.78 -1.24
N ARG A 267 -19.03 1.10 -2.48
CA ARG A 267 -18.18 2.26 -2.80
C ARG A 267 -18.91 3.57 -2.53
N ARG A 268 -18.14 4.64 -2.27
CA ARG A 268 -18.62 6.01 -1.99
C ARG A 268 -18.86 6.84 -3.26
N HIS A 269 -18.56 6.27 -4.42
CA HIS A 269 -18.57 6.95 -5.71
C HIS A 269 -19.32 6.12 -6.75
N LEU A 270 -19.87 6.81 -7.74
CA LEU A 270 -20.35 6.24 -8.99
C LEU A 270 -19.28 6.38 -10.07
N ARG A 271 -19.51 5.74 -11.23
CA ARG A 271 -18.64 5.82 -12.40
C ARG A 271 -18.37 7.28 -12.81
N GLU A 272 -19.43 8.06 -12.96
CA GLU A 272 -19.34 9.44 -13.45
C GLU A 272 -18.57 10.34 -12.49
N ASP A 273 -18.60 10.07 -11.19
CA ASP A 273 -17.82 10.83 -10.21
C ASP A 273 -16.32 10.65 -10.44
N ALA A 274 -15.87 9.43 -10.77
CA ALA A 274 -14.47 9.14 -11.07
C ALA A 274 -14.02 9.82 -12.38
N ILE A 275 -14.85 9.75 -13.42
CA ILE A 275 -14.57 10.38 -14.73
C ILE A 275 -14.46 11.90 -14.56
N ARG A 276 -15.45 12.51 -13.87
CA ARG A 276 -15.47 13.94 -13.59
C ARG A 276 -14.22 14.38 -12.82
N PHE A 277 -13.85 13.66 -11.76
CA PHE A 277 -12.64 13.93 -10.98
C PHE A 277 -11.39 13.91 -11.86
N CYS A 278 -11.17 12.84 -12.65
CA CYS A 278 -9.99 12.72 -13.49
C CYS A 278 -9.91 13.86 -14.53
N ARG A 279 -11.06 14.20 -15.13
CA ARG A 279 -11.16 15.31 -16.09
C ARG A 279 -10.81 16.64 -15.45
N GLU A 280 -11.39 16.96 -14.30
CA GLU A 280 -11.18 18.25 -13.61
C GLU A 280 -9.74 18.40 -13.11
N VAL A 281 -9.18 17.36 -12.50
CA VAL A 281 -7.78 17.37 -12.06
C VAL A 281 -6.86 17.56 -13.26
N ARG A 282 -7.04 16.82 -14.36
CA ARG A 282 -6.20 16.96 -15.57
C ARG A 282 -6.38 18.32 -16.25
N ALA A 283 -7.57 18.92 -16.19
CA ALA A 283 -7.79 20.28 -16.69
C ALA A 283 -7.00 21.32 -15.89
N SER A 284 -6.88 21.14 -14.57
CA SER A 284 -6.08 22.02 -13.69
C SER A 284 -4.57 21.73 -13.75
N ARG A 285 -4.18 20.48 -14.03
CA ARG A 285 -2.80 20.00 -14.06
C ARG A 285 -2.60 19.00 -15.21
N PRO A 286 -2.29 19.48 -16.42
CA PRO A 286 -2.27 18.66 -17.64
C PRO A 286 -1.33 17.47 -17.61
N GLU A 287 -0.25 17.53 -16.82
CA GLU A 287 0.72 16.45 -16.66
C GLU A 287 0.32 15.36 -15.66
N MET A 288 -0.86 15.48 -15.03
CA MET A 288 -1.36 14.49 -14.07
C MET A 288 -1.53 13.10 -14.68
N VAL A 289 -0.93 12.11 -14.03
CA VAL A 289 -1.05 10.69 -14.36
C VAL A 289 -1.90 9.96 -13.32
N PHE A 290 -2.80 9.09 -13.77
CA PHE A 290 -3.63 8.30 -12.87
C PHE A 290 -3.23 6.82 -12.91
N GLY A 291 -3.08 6.23 -11.74
CA GLY A 291 -3.15 4.79 -11.56
C GLY A 291 -4.49 4.40 -10.93
N ALA A 292 -4.86 3.13 -11.00
CA ALA A 292 -6.03 2.64 -10.29
C ALA A 292 -5.95 1.17 -9.91
N ASP A 293 -6.63 0.83 -8.82
CA ASP A 293 -6.96 -0.56 -8.46
C ASP A 293 -8.29 -0.94 -9.11
N ILE A 294 -8.33 -2.06 -9.84
CA ILE A 294 -9.55 -2.62 -10.44
C ILE A 294 -9.67 -4.10 -10.06
N ILE A 295 -10.85 -4.50 -9.57
CA ILE A 295 -11.19 -5.88 -9.22
C ILE A 295 -11.98 -6.50 -10.38
N ALA A 296 -11.42 -7.53 -11.01
CA ALA A 296 -12.11 -8.30 -12.04
C ALA A 296 -12.99 -9.38 -11.42
N GLY A 297 -14.21 -9.58 -11.91
CA GLY A 297 -15.04 -10.71 -11.54
C GLY A 297 -15.64 -10.62 -10.15
N PHE A 298 -15.96 -9.41 -9.68
CA PHE A 298 -16.72 -9.23 -8.45
C PHE A 298 -18.02 -10.05 -8.51
N PRO A 299 -18.54 -10.60 -7.39
CA PRO A 299 -19.76 -11.40 -7.40
C PRO A 299 -20.89 -10.69 -8.13
N THR A 300 -21.68 -11.44 -8.92
CA THR A 300 -22.77 -10.95 -9.78
C THR A 300 -22.38 -10.06 -10.98
N GLU A 301 -21.09 -9.87 -11.27
CA GLU A 301 -20.62 -9.11 -12.44
C GLU A 301 -20.92 -9.85 -13.76
N THR A 302 -21.68 -9.20 -14.64
CA THR A 302 -21.96 -9.66 -16.00
C THR A 302 -20.94 -9.11 -17.00
N GLU A 303 -20.94 -9.63 -18.23
CA GLU A 303 -20.05 -9.14 -19.28
C GLU A 303 -20.25 -7.64 -19.58
N THR A 304 -21.50 -7.16 -19.61
CA THR A 304 -21.79 -5.73 -19.82
C THR A 304 -21.25 -4.85 -18.70
N MET A 305 -21.33 -5.32 -17.44
CA MET A 305 -20.77 -4.60 -16.29
C MET A 305 -19.24 -4.59 -16.34
N PHE A 306 -18.64 -5.70 -16.77
CA PHE A 306 -17.20 -5.79 -16.98
C PHE A 306 -16.73 -4.87 -18.10
N GLN A 307 -17.45 -4.80 -19.22
CA GLN A 307 -17.13 -3.90 -20.33
C GLN A 307 -17.06 -2.44 -19.88
N ARG A 308 -17.98 -2.01 -19.01
CA ARG A 308 -17.91 -0.68 -18.39
C ARG A 308 -16.60 -0.47 -17.63
N SER A 309 -16.08 -1.49 -16.94
CA SER A 309 -14.77 -1.36 -16.26
C SER A 309 -13.61 -1.19 -17.23
N LEU A 310 -13.66 -1.79 -18.43
CA LEU A 310 -12.70 -1.52 -19.50
C LEU A 310 -12.84 -0.08 -20.01
N ASP A 311 -14.07 0.34 -20.31
CA ASP A 311 -14.36 1.70 -20.82
C ASP A 311 -13.89 2.78 -19.81
N LEU A 312 -13.99 2.51 -18.50
CA LEU A 312 -13.56 3.44 -17.45
C LEU A 312 -12.06 3.75 -17.52
N VAL A 313 -11.24 2.76 -17.90
CA VAL A 313 -9.79 2.93 -18.05
C VAL A 313 -9.49 4.01 -19.08
N GLU A 314 -10.17 3.98 -20.21
CA GLU A 314 -9.96 4.93 -21.30
C GLU A 314 -10.54 6.31 -20.95
N GLU A 315 -11.76 6.37 -20.42
CA GLU A 315 -12.43 7.63 -20.11
C GLU A 315 -11.71 8.45 -19.01
N CYS A 316 -11.17 7.78 -18.00
CA CYS A 316 -10.35 8.43 -16.98
C CYS A 316 -8.90 8.66 -17.45
N GLY A 317 -8.45 7.97 -18.50
CA GLY A 317 -7.05 7.91 -18.91
C GLY A 317 -6.17 7.34 -17.79
N LEU A 318 -6.50 6.14 -17.32
CA LEU A 318 -5.77 5.42 -16.28
C LEU A 318 -4.55 4.74 -16.90
N THR A 319 -3.35 5.18 -16.53
CA THR A 319 -2.08 4.70 -17.06
C THR A 319 -1.56 3.48 -16.32
N PHE A 320 -1.57 3.51 -14.99
CA PHE A 320 -1.01 2.44 -14.16
C PHE A 320 -2.12 1.60 -13.54
N LEU A 321 -2.44 0.45 -14.14
CA LEU A 321 -3.47 -0.44 -13.63
C LEU A 321 -2.91 -1.52 -12.70
N HIS A 322 -3.49 -1.61 -11.51
CA HIS A 322 -3.35 -2.77 -10.64
C HIS A 322 -4.63 -3.61 -10.69
N VAL A 323 -4.53 -4.76 -11.38
CA VAL A 323 -5.67 -5.64 -11.63
C VAL A 323 -5.68 -6.81 -10.65
N PHE A 324 -6.71 -6.87 -9.82
CA PHE A 324 -6.95 -7.93 -8.85
C PHE A 324 -8.08 -8.86 -9.32
N PRO A 325 -7.82 -10.16 -9.52
CA PRO A 325 -8.90 -11.13 -9.58
C PRO A 325 -9.66 -11.12 -8.26
N PHE A 326 -11.00 -11.12 -8.30
CA PHE A 326 -11.79 -11.19 -7.08
C PHE A 326 -11.44 -12.45 -6.28
N SER A 327 -11.16 -12.26 -4.99
CA SER A 327 -10.82 -13.33 -4.06
C SER A 327 -11.79 -13.31 -2.88
N PRO A 328 -12.75 -14.25 -2.78
CA PRO A 328 -13.68 -14.26 -1.67
C PRO A 328 -12.91 -14.49 -0.35
N ARG A 329 -13.22 -13.66 0.65
CA ARG A 329 -12.62 -13.75 1.99
C ARG A 329 -13.69 -14.18 2.99
N LYS A 330 -13.39 -15.19 3.80
CA LYS A 330 -14.31 -15.69 4.83
C LYS A 330 -14.76 -14.54 5.72
N GLY A 331 -16.07 -14.45 5.97
CA GLY A 331 -16.67 -13.41 6.81
C GLY A 331 -17.09 -12.13 6.08
N THR A 332 -16.60 -11.87 4.85
CA THR A 332 -17.00 -10.66 4.12
C THR A 332 -18.37 -10.82 3.45
N PRO A 333 -19.18 -9.75 3.33
CA PRO A 333 -20.47 -9.83 2.66
C PRO A 333 -20.40 -10.33 1.21
N ALA A 334 -19.37 -9.94 0.45
CA ALA A 334 -19.19 -10.36 -0.94
C ALA A 334 -18.96 -11.88 -1.08
N ALA A 335 -18.37 -12.54 -0.09
CA ALA A 335 -18.21 -14.00 -0.10
C ALA A 335 -19.55 -14.77 -0.02
N ARG A 336 -20.63 -14.11 0.40
CA ARG A 336 -21.99 -14.70 0.47
C ARG A 336 -22.85 -14.41 -0.77
N MET A 337 -22.36 -13.60 -1.70
CA MET A 337 -23.08 -13.27 -2.94
C MET A 337 -22.92 -14.39 -3.99
N PRO A 338 -23.78 -14.47 -5.03
CA PRO A 338 -23.57 -15.37 -6.16
C PRO A 338 -22.26 -15.08 -6.89
N GLN A 339 -21.34 -16.05 -6.89
CA GLN A 339 -19.99 -15.88 -7.39
C GLN A 339 -19.93 -15.99 -8.92
N VAL A 340 -19.02 -15.22 -9.52
CA VAL A 340 -18.59 -15.41 -10.93
C VAL A 340 -17.68 -16.65 -10.98
N ARG A 341 -17.72 -17.40 -12.09
CA ARG A 341 -16.92 -18.62 -12.23
C ARG A 341 -15.44 -18.27 -12.36
N GLY A 342 -14.56 -19.04 -11.72
CA GLY A 342 -13.10 -18.80 -11.73
C GLY A 342 -12.49 -18.56 -13.12
N PRO A 343 -12.81 -19.36 -14.16
CA PRO A 343 -12.32 -19.10 -15.52
C PRO A 343 -12.71 -17.73 -16.09
N GLU A 344 -13.93 -17.25 -15.81
CA GLU A 344 -14.40 -15.92 -16.25
C GLU A 344 -13.65 -14.81 -15.48
N ILE A 345 -13.43 -14.97 -14.17
CA ILE A 345 -12.63 -14.01 -13.38
C ILE A 345 -11.22 -13.87 -13.96
N ASN A 346 -10.59 -15.00 -14.31
CA ASN A 346 -9.24 -15.02 -14.86
C ASN A 346 -9.16 -14.39 -16.26
N GLU A 347 -10.14 -14.68 -17.12
CA GLU A 347 -10.24 -14.10 -18.47
C GLU A 347 -10.42 -12.57 -18.40
N ARG A 348 -11.33 -12.09 -17.56
CA ARG A 348 -11.55 -10.65 -17.33
C ARG A 348 -10.31 -9.95 -16.78
N ALA A 349 -9.64 -10.57 -15.80
CA ALA A 349 -8.39 -10.04 -15.27
C ALA A 349 -7.29 -9.98 -16.35
N ALA A 350 -7.22 -10.95 -17.26
CA ALA A 350 -6.28 -10.93 -18.37
C ALA A 350 -6.58 -9.79 -19.36
N ARG A 351 -7.86 -9.56 -19.70
CA ARG A 351 -8.28 -8.44 -20.57
C ARG A 351 -7.95 -7.07 -19.98
N LEU A 352 -8.20 -6.87 -18.68
CA LEU A 352 -7.82 -5.63 -18.00
C LEU A 352 -6.30 -5.41 -17.98
N ARG A 353 -5.50 -6.47 -17.79
CA ARG A 353 -4.03 -6.36 -17.85
C ARG A 353 -3.54 -6.02 -19.25
N ALA A 354 -4.05 -6.69 -20.28
CA ALA A 354 -3.71 -6.40 -21.66
C ALA A 354 -4.08 -4.94 -22.04
N LEU A 355 -5.23 -4.46 -21.57
CA LEU A 355 -5.60 -3.05 -21.70
C LEU A 355 -4.61 -2.13 -20.96
N GLY A 356 -4.26 -2.47 -19.72
CA GLY A 356 -3.25 -1.77 -18.92
C GLY A 356 -1.89 -1.65 -19.60
N ASP A 357 -1.39 -2.74 -20.18
CA ASP A 357 -0.12 -2.77 -20.91
C ASP A 357 -0.17 -1.86 -22.14
N ARG A 358 -1.30 -1.85 -22.87
CA ARG A 358 -1.50 -0.97 -24.02
C ARG A 358 -1.49 0.51 -23.62
N VAL A 359 -2.30 0.91 -22.64
CA VAL A 359 -2.39 2.32 -22.21
C VAL A 359 -1.09 2.81 -21.57
N LEU A 360 -0.35 1.93 -20.88
CA LEU A 360 1.00 2.22 -20.41
C LEU A 360 1.95 2.47 -21.58
N GLY A 361 1.97 1.59 -22.59
CA GLY A 361 2.81 1.75 -23.77
C GLY A 361 2.52 3.05 -24.54
N GLU A 362 1.25 3.42 -24.68
CA GLU A 362 0.83 4.70 -25.27
C GLU A 362 1.34 5.90 -24.45
N HIS A 363 1.20 5.84 -23.12
CA HIS A 363 1.73 6.87 -22.24
C HIS A 363 3.24 7.00 -22.36
N LEU A 364 4.00 5.90 -22.26
CA LEU A 364 5.46 5.89 -22.36
C LEU A 364 5.92 6.40 -23.74
N GLY A 365 5.25 5.99 -24.82
CA GLY A 365 5.51 6.50 -26.16
C GLY A 365 5.34 8.02 -26.26
N SER A 366 4.32 8.57 -25.61
CA SER A 366 4.11 10.03 -25.58
C SER A 366 5.15 10.82 -24.78
N GLN A 367 5.94 10.14 -23.93
CA GLN A 367 7.04 10.75 -23.17
C GLN A 367 8.37 10.76 -23.95
N VAL A 368 8.50 10.01 -25.05
CA VAL A 368 9.73 9.97 -25.85
C VAL A 368 10.06 11.35 -26.40
N GLY A 369 11.32 11.77 -26.27
CA GLY A 369 11.82 13.08 -26.66
C GLY A 369 11.64 14.17 -25.60
N ARG A 370 10.84 13.95 -24.55
CA ARG A 370 10.65 14.90 -23.44
C ARG A 370 11.81 14.85 -22.46
N VAL A 371 11.99 15.94 -21.71
CA VAL A 371 12.91 16.02 -20.57
C VAL A 371 12.09 15.85 -19.30
N HIS A 372 12.53 14.95 -18.42
CA HIS A 372 11.92 14.69 -17.13
C HIS A 372 12.92 14.87 -16.00
N ARG A 373 12.43 15.28 -14.84
CA ARG A 373 13.17 15.19 -13.58
C ARG A 373 13.00 13.78 -13.04
N VAL A 374 14.08 13.01 -12.99
CA VAL A 374 14.08 11.59 -12.62
C VAL A 374 14.78 11.41 -11.28
N LEU A 375 14.09 10.81 -10.31
CA LEU A 375 14.70 10.38 -9.06
C LEU A 375 15.34 9.01 -9.29
N THR A 376 16.66 8.90 -9.12
CA THR A 376 17.39 7.63 -9.22
C THR A 376 17.12 6.73 -8.02
N GLU A 377 16.68 5.50 -8.26
CA GLU A 377 16.35 4.47 -7.25
C GLU A 377 17.34 3.29 -7.25
N GLY A 378 18.40 3.41 -8.05
CA GLY A 378 19.52 2.50 -8.17
C GLY A 378 20.42 2.97 -9.31
N VAL A 379 21.58 2.34 -9.49
CA VAL A 379 22.58 2.78 -10.48
C VAL A 379 22.05 2.89 -11.92
N ARG A 380 21.04 2.11 -12.31
CA ARG A 380 20.47 2.12 -13.67
C ARG A 380 18.95 2.23 -13.71
N ILE A 381 18.34 2.64 -12.61
CA ILE A 381 16.88 2.77 -12.53
C ILE A 381 16.50 4.06 -11.81
N GLY A 382 15.46 4.72 -12.32
CA GLY A 382 14.87 5.87 -11.66
C GLY A 382 13.37 5.99 -11.98
N ARG A 383 12.74 7.03 -11.44
CA ARG A 383 11.33 7.34 -11.68
C ARG A 383 11.08 8.81 -11.96
N THR A 384 10.23 9.07 -12.95
CA THR A 384 9.76 10.42 -13.27
C THR A 384 8.81 10.94 -12.20
N GLU A 385 8.50 12.24 -12.26
CA GLU A 385 7.48 12.87 -11.41
C GLU A 385 6.12 12.17 -11.55
N GLY A 386 5.74 11.83 -12.79
CA GLY A 386 4.54 11.07 -13.16
C GLY A 386 4.61 9.55 -12.90
N PHE A 387 5.61 9.07 -12.16
CA PHE A 387 5.77 7.69 -11.70
C PHE A 387 6.23 6.65 -12.74
N ALA A 388 6.48 7.05 -13.99
CA ALA A 388 7.06 6.17 -15.00
C ALA A 388 8.49 5.76 -14.62
N GLU A 389 8.81 4.48 -14.75
CA GLU A 389 10.16 3.96 -14.55
C GLU A 389 11.07 4.36 -15.72
N VAL A 390 12.33 4.66 -15.40
CA VAL A 390 13.37 5.04 -16.35
C VAL A 390 14.54 4.09 -16.16
N ALA A 391 14.96 3.43 -17.24
CA ALA A 391 16.18 2.63 -17.28
C ALA A 391 17.31 3.45 -17.92
N PHE A 392 18.46 3.49 -17.26
CA PHE A 392 19.63 4.23 -17.74
C PHE A 392 20.63 3.32 -18.46
N GLY A 393 21.19 3.80 -19.58
CA GLY A 393 22.25 3.11 -20.32
C GLY A 393 23.62 3.12 -19.62
N ALA A 394 23.81 4.02 -18.66
CA ALA A 394 25.04 4.17 -17.88
C ALA A 394 24.72 4.36 -16.40
N ASP A 395 25.70 4.09 -15.53
CA ASP A 395 25.55 4.18 -14.09
C ASP A 395 25.33 5.65 -13.67
N GLN A 396 24.36 5.87 -12.78
CA GLN A 396 23.97 7.17 -12.24
C GLN A 396 24.17 7.21 -10.71
N PRO A 397 24.40 8.41 -10.13
CA PRO A 397 24.41 8.57 -8.68
C PRO A 397 23.04 8.23 -8.08
N GLU A 398 23.01 7.39 -7.04
CA GLU A 398 21.76 6.97 -6.40
C GLU A 398 21.15 8.06 -5.50
N GLY A 399 19.82 8.05 -5.36
CA GLY A 399 19.09 8.98 -4.48
C GLY A 399 19.04 10.44 -4.93
N THR A 400 19.45 10.75 -6.16
CA THR A 400 19.49 12.11 -6.71
C THR A 400 18.38 12.37 -7.73
N ILE A 401 18.03 13.63 -7.93
CA ILE A 401 17.10 14.05 -8.98
C ILE A 401 17.90 14.61 -10.15
N LEU A 402 17.77 13.99 -11.32
CA LEU A 402 18.48 14.35 -12.56
C LEU A 402 17.49 14.85 -13.61
N GLU A 403 17.91 15.82 -14.44
CA GLU A 403 17.18 16.15 -15.66
C GLU A 403 17.63 15.22 -16.79
N VAL A 404 16.67 14.48 -17.35
CA VAL A 404 16.94 13.37 -18.24
C VAL A 404 16.06 13.48 -19.47
N ARG A 405 16.66 13.45 -20.66
CA ARG A 405 15.92 13.35 -21.92
C ARG A 405 15.62 11.88 -22.21
N VAL A 406 14.34 11.56 -22.38
CA VAL A 406 13.92 10.22 -22.78
C VAL A 406 14.21 10.02 -24.26
N THR A 407 14.91 8.94 -24.59
CA THR A 407 15.30 8.60 -25.97
C THR A 407 14.44 7.48 -26.58
N GLY A 408 13.78 6.68 -25.75
CA GLY A 408 12.92 5.59 -26.18
C GLY A 408 12.13 4.96 -25.02
N GLN A 409 11.50 3.82 -25.28
CA GLN A 409 10.76 3.02 -24.28
C GLN A 409 10.73 1.53 -24.68
N ASP A 410 10.64 0.62 -23.71
CA ASP A 410 10.68 -0.84 -23.91
C ASP A 410 9.33 -1.56 -23.68
N GLY A 411 8.23 -0.80 -23.64
CA GLY A 411 6.88 -1.26 -23.32
C GLY A 411 6.56 -1.23 -21.82
N ALA A 412 7.56 -1.16 -20.95
CA ALA A 412 7.39 -1.11 -19.50
C ALA A 412 8.07 0.11 -18.85
N ARG A 413 9.15 0.60 -19.46
CA ARG A 413 10.03 1.65 -18.92
C ARG A 413 10.44 2.61 -20.02
N LEU A 414 10.73 3.84 -19.63
CA LEU A 414 11.42 4.83 -20.45
C LEU A 414 12.91 4.50 -20.51
N LEU A 415 13.57 4.84 -21.61
CA LEU A 415 15.00 4.66 -21.82
C LEU A 415 15.71 6.01 -21.85
N ALA A 416 16.85 6.09 -21.17
CA ALA A 416 17.66 7.30 -21.05
C ALA A 416 19.16 7.03 -21.08
#